data_AF-A0A1H8W7S1-F1
#
_entry.id   AF-A0A1H8W7S1-F1
#
_cell.length_a   1.000
_cell.length_b   1.000
_cell.length_c   1.000
_cell.angle_alpha   90.00
_cell.angle_beta   90.00
_cell.angle_gamma   90.00
#
_symmetry.space_group_name_H-M   'P 1'
#
loop_
_entity.id
_entity.type
_entity.pdbx_description
1 polymer ?
#
loop_
_entity_poly.entity_id
_entity_poly.type
_entity_poly.pdbx_seq_one_letter_code
_entity_poly.pdbx_strand_id
1 'polypeptide(L)' 'MSKAVPIAITRGENRGREVTYHNVVRTLLKVGDWTGAAGSWSVPLENIARDGIDAAAVYVQDGSRDRPGPMLGAAFTSLH' A
#
# COMPACT_ATOMS: atom_id res chain seq x y z
N MET A 1 -13.17 -3.52 4.15
CA MET A 1 -13.54 -3.44 2.72
C MET A 1 -12.30 -3.82 1.95
N SER A 2 -12.30 -5.09 1.58
CA SER A 2 -11.18 -6.03 1.55
C SER A 2 -10.21 -5.89 0.38
N LYS A 3 -9.12 -6.67 0.44
CA LYS A 3 -8.14 -7.11 -0.58
C LYS A 3 -8.63 -7.26 -2.04
N ALA A 4 -9.92 -7.15 -2.32
CA ALA A 4 -10.59 -7.41 -3.58
C ALA A 4 -11.75 -6.40 -3.76
N VAL A 5 -11.61 -5.46 -4.69
CA VAL A 5 -12.72 -4.56 -5.07
C VAL A 5 -13.23 -4.95 -6.45
N PRO A 6 -14.49 -5.41 -6.59
CA PRO A 6 -15.08 -5.68 -7.89
C PRO A 6 -15.47 -4.36 -8.57
N ILE A 7 -15.03 -4.17 -9.82
CA ILE A 7 -15.45 -3.04 -10.64
C ILE A 7 -16.02 -3.52 -11.97
N ALA A 8 -17.17 -2.95 -12.33
CA ALA A 8 -17.83 -3.20 -13.60
C ALA A 8 -17.18 -2.34 -14.70
N ILE A 9 -16.63 -2.99 -15.72
CA ILE A 9 -16.04 -2.30 -16.88
C ILE A 9 -17.16 -1.98 -17.88
N THR A 10 -17.51 -0.71 -18.00
CA THR A 10 -18.67 -0.25 -18.79
C THR A 10 -18.35 0.06 -20.26
N ARG A 11 -17.07 0.20 -20.64
CA ARG A 11 -16.62 0.53 -22.01
C ARG A 11 -15.29 -0.15 -22.36
N GLY A 12 -15.00 -0.26 -23.66
CA GLY A 12 -13.76 -0.83 -24.20
C GLY A 12 -13.81 -2.35 -24.41
N GLU A 13 -12.69 -2.93 -24.83
CA GLU A 13 -12.56 -4.35 -25.19
C GLU A 13 -12.90 -5.33 -24.04
N ASN A 14 -12.73 -4.88 -22.79
CA ASN A 14 -13.05 -5.66 -21.59
C ASN A 14 -14.48 -5.43 -21.06
N ARG A 15 -15.37 -4.78 -21.83
CA ARG A 15 -16.76 -4.51 -21.44
C ARG A 15 -17.50 -5.79 -21.07
N GLY A 16 -18.22 -5.77 -19.95
CA GLY A 16 -19.01 -6.91 -19.46
C GLY A 16 -18.22 -7.90 -18.59
N ARG A 17 -16.95 -7.61 -18.28
CA ARG A 17 -16.13 -8.36 -17.32
C ARG A 17 -16.08 -7.64 -15.98
N GLU A 18 -16.13 -8.42 -14.90
CA GLU A 18 -15.85 -7.98 -13.54
C GLU A 18 -14.38 -8.26 -13.23
N VAL A 19 -13.62 -7.24 -12.86
CA VAL A 19 -12.21 -7.40 -12.49
C VAL A 19 -12.06 -7.09 -11.01
N THR A 20 -11.58 -8.09 -10.28
CA THR A 20 -11.21 -7.94 -8.88
C THR A 20 -9.85 -7.26 -8.78
N TYR A 21 -9.81 -6.03 -8.29
CA TYR A 21 -8.54 -5.36 -8.01
C TYR A 21 -7.98 -5.81 -6.68
N HIS A 22 -6.73 -6.26 -6.70
CA HIS A 22 -5.97 -6.65 -5.51
C HIS A 22 -4.98 -5.54 -5.10
N ASN A 23 -4.77 -5.38 -3.79
CA ASN A 23 -3.79 -4.47 -3.19
C ASN A 23 -3.91 -3.00 -3.64
N VAL A 24 -5.15 -2.49 -3.70
CA VAL A 24 -5.40 -1.07 -3.99
C VAL A 24 -4.82 -0.21 -2.87
N VAL A 25 -3.73 0.51 -3.16
CA VAL A 25 -3.09 1.42 -2.21
C VAL A 25 -3.95 2.68 -2.06
N ARG A 26 -4.43 2.93 -0.85
CA ARG A 26 -5.30 4.09 -0.53
C ARG A 26 -4.56 5.24 0.13
N THR A 27 -3.46 4.94 0.83
CA THR A 27 -2.69 5.92 1.60
C THR A 27 -1.20 5.58 1.51
N LEU A 28 -0.35 6.61 1.36
CA LEU A 28 1.09 6.50 1.59
C LEU A 28 1.47 7.37 2.79
N LEU A 29 2.16 6.78 3.76
CA LEU A 29 2.65 7.45 4.97
C LEU A 29 4.17 7.28 5.05
N LYS A 30 4.92 8.39 5.09
CA LYS A 30 6.35 8.36 5.38
C LYS A 30 6.52 8.20 6.90
N VAL A 31 7.12 7.09 7.32
CA VAL A 31 7.36 6.79 8.75
C VAL A 31 8.65 7.38 9.29
N GLY A 32 9.64 7.62 8.42
CA GLY A 32 10.92 8.24 8.78
C GLY A 32 11.97 8.10 7.68
N ASP A 33 13.17 8.59 7.96
CA ASP A 33 14.37 8.35 7.17
C ASP A 33 15.19 7.22 7.80
N TRP A 34 15.71 6.32 6.97
CA TRP A 34 16.53 5.21 7.42
C TRP A 34 18.00 5.43 7.03
N THR A 35 18.90 5.24 8.00
CA THR A 35 20.33 5.51 7.85
C THR A 35 21.18 4.24 7.72
N GLY A 36 20.55 3.07 7.53
CA GLY A 36 21.23 1.78 7.42
C GLY A 36 21.35 1.01 8.74
N ALA A 37 21.20 1.68 9.89
CA ALA A 37 21.20 1.04 11.20
C ALA A 37 19.83 0.44 11.57
N ALA A 38 19.79 -0.56 12.45
CA ALA A 38 18.53 -1.07 12.97
C ALA A 38 17.71 0.07 13.61
N GLY A 39 16.42 0.15 13.29
CA GLY A 39 15.51 1.20 13.76
C GLY A 39 14.12 0.67 14.02
N SER A 40 13.35 1.40 14.83
CA SER A 40 11.96 1.10 15.14
C SER A 40 11.12 2.35 14.97
N TRP A 41 9.95 2.20 14.37
CA TRP A 41 8.97 3.26 14.17
C TRP A 41 7.60 2.77 14.64
N SER A 42 6.94 3.58 15.45
CA SER A 42 5.57 3.32 15.89
C SER A 42 4.60 4.14 15.06
N VAL A 43 3.63 3.47 14.44
CA VAL A 43 2.57 4.10 13.66
C VAL A 43 1.25 3.81 14.36
N PRO A 44 0.49 4.85 14.78
CA PRO A 44 -0.85 4.67 15.32
C PRO A 44 -1.75 3.95 14.31
N LEU A 45 -2.48 2.93 14.75
CA LEU A 45 -3.30 2.11 13.85
C LEU A 45 -4.37 2.94 13.14
N GLU A 46 -4.91 3.95 13.81
CA GLU A 46 -5.87 4.90 13.26
C GLU A 46 -5.32 5.72 12.07
N ASN A 47 -4.00 5.76 11.85
CA ASN A 47 -3.41 6.44 10.69
C ASN A 47 -3.41 5.57 9.42
N ILE A 48 -3.54 4.25 9.56
CA ILE A 48 -3.39 3.30 8.44
C ILE A 48 -4.58 2.35 8.27
N ALA A 49 -5.34 2.08 9.32
CA ALA A 49 -6.51 1.21 9.31
C ALA A 49 -7.82 2.03 9.16
N ARG A 50 -7.94 2.78 8.06
CA ARG A 50 -9.16 3.52 7.71
C ARG A 50 -9.86 2.89 6.51
N ASP A 51 -11.15 3.20 6.33
CA ASP A 51 -11.91 2.90 5.11
C ASP A 51 -11.79 1.45 4.62
N GLY A 52 -11.77 0.53 5.58
CA GLY A 52 -11.75 -0.89 5.31
C GLY A 52 -10.43 -1.44 4.80
N ILE A 53 -9.32 -0.69 4.88
CA ILE A 53 -7.96 -1.21 4.71
C ILE A 53 -7.75 -2.37 5.69
N ASP A 54 -7.40 -3.54 5.17
CA ASP A 54 -7.24 -4.80 5.91
C ASP A 54 -5.78 -5.25 6.02
N ALA A 55 -4.84 -4.52 5.41
CA ALA A 55 -3.43 -4.84 5.42
C ALA A 55 -2.54 -3.62 5.14
N ALA A 56 -1.27 -3.73 5.51
CA ALA A 56 -0.24 -2.74 5.22
C ALA A 56 1.01 -3.41 4.60
N ALA A 57 1.63 -2.70 3.66
CA ALA A 57 2.98 -2.98 3.20
C ALA A 57 3.91 -1.88 3.74
N VAL A 58 5.05 -2.28 4.27
CA VAL A 58 6.14 -1.38 4.67
C VAL A 58 7.30 -1.64 3.73
N TYR A 59 7.93 -0.58 3.24
CA TYR A 59 9.09 -0.71 2.38
C TYR A 59 10.10 0.40 2.68
N VAL A 60 11.36 0.07 2.45
CA VAL A 60 12.49 1.01 2.46
C VAL A 60 12.85 1.26 1.01
N GLN A 61 12.87 2.52 0.61
CA GLN A 61 13.16 2.92 -0.76
C GLN A 61 14.16 4.06 -0.76
N ASP A 62 15.18 3.94 -1.61
CA ASP A 62 16.14 5.01 -1.85
C ASP A 62 15.50 6.16 -2.64
N GLY A 63 16.11 7.34 -2.60
CA GLY A 63 15.60 8.53 -3.27
C GLY A 63 14.46 9.21 -2.50
N SER A 64 13.64 9.97 -3.24
CA SER A 64 12.54 10.77 -2.67
C SER A 64 11.19 10.33 -3.21
N ARG A 65 10.11 10.85 -2.61
CA ARG A 65 8.74 10.58 -3.09
C ARG A 65 8.54 11.00 -4.55
N ASP A 66 9.16 12.11 -4.97
CA ASP A 66 9.03 12.65 -6.34
C ASP A 66 10.04 12.02 -7.31
N ARG A 67 11.13 11.43 -6.78
CA ARG A 67 12.16 10.74 -7.55
C ARG A 67 12.53 9.43 -6.85
N PRO A 68 11.67 8.41 -6.96
CA PRO A 68 11.88 7.14 -6.28
C PRO A 68 13.08 6.39 -6.89
N GLY A 69 13.98 5.94 -6.03
CA GLY A 69 15.06 5.01 -6.35
C GLY A 69 14.66 3.55 -6.11
N PRO A 70 15.65 2.64 -6.10
CA PRO A 70 15.42 1.22 -5.83
C PRO A 70 14.78 0.95 -4.46
N MET A 71 13.91 -0.07 -4.39
CA MET A 71 13.44 -0.61 -3.11
C MET A 71 14.53 -1.49 -2.50
N LEU A 72 14.90 -1.20 -1.25
CA LEU A 72 15.94 -1.90 -0.51
C LEU A 72 15.40 -3.05 0.34
N GLY A 73 14.11 -3.01 0.67
CA GLY A 73 13.43 -4.06 1.41
C GLY A 73 11.95 -3.77 1.55
N ALA A 74 11.15 -4.82 1.77
CA ALA A 74 9.72 -4.70 2.02
C ALA A 74 9.21 -5.82 2.93
N ALA A 75 8.13 -5.54 3.63
CA ALA A 75 7.38 -6.48 4.45
C ALA A 75 5.88 -6.19 4.31
N PHE A 76 5.06 -7.19 4.60
CA PHE A 76 3.61 -7.09 4.54
C PHE A 76 3.00 -7.66 5.80
N THR A 77 1.92 -7.04 6.28
CA THR A 77 1.14 -7.55 7.41
C THR A 77 -0.35 -7.33 7.21
N SER A 78 -1.16 -8.28 7.71
CA SER A 78 -2.58 -8.06 7.94
C SER A 78 -2.79 -7.10 9.11
N LEU A 79 -3.89 -6.33 9.09
CA LEU A 79 -4.31 -5.43 10.18
C LEU A 79 -5.58 -5.90 10.90
N HIS A 80 -6.04 -7.13 10.62
CA HIS A 80 -7.20 -7.75 11.27
C HIS A 80 -6.91 -8.19 12.70
#